data_AF-A0A532V900-F1
#
_entry.id   AF-A0A532V900-F1
#
_cell.length_a   1.000
_cell.length_b   1.000
_cell.length_c   1.000
_cell.angle_alpha   90.00
_cell.angle_beta   90.00
_cell.angle_gamma   90.00
#
_symmetry.space_group_name_H-M   'P 1'
#
loop_
_entity.id
_entity.type
_entity.pdbx_description
1 polymer ?
#
loop_
_entity_poly.entity_id
_entity_poly.type
_entity_poly.pdbx_seq_one_letter_code
_entity_poly.pdbx_strand_id
1 'polypeptide(L)'
;MSNPKKLLIAALAVIFLLGATPLAAELDGFWAGTGTGCCHPESTTITIYPWQTWDGFVVNHEIFHGEWQDSLGHQGTFEGRVVQIDSTYAVFEGTWRWTDPTILIIPPVIGEFHMDFDLLTRTCLGEWFYHEDYGTMQGQKLETK
;
A
#
# COMPACT_ATOMS: atom_id res chain seq x y z
N MET A 1 -32.67 42.49 -2.41
CA MET A 1 -33.00 41.62 -1.25
C MET A 1 -32.08 40.42 -1.25
N SER A 2 -31.00 40.45 -0.46
CA SER A 2 -30.21 39.25 -0.15
C SER A 2 -31.09 38.32 0.67
N ASN A 3 -31.31 37.10 0.20
CA ASN A 3 -32.30 36.20 0.75
C ASN A 3 -31.57 35.18 1.66
N PRO A 4 -31.60 35.32 3.00
CA PRO A 4 -30.78 34.53 3.91
C PRO A 4 -31.03 33.01 3.79
N LYS A 5 -32.21 32.61 3.31
CA LYS A 5 -32.54 31.20 2.99
C LYS A 5 -31.65 30.61 1.89
N LYS A 6 -31.24 31.38 0.88
CA LYS A 6 -30.37 30.90 -0.20
C LYS A 6 -28.93 30.67 0.28
N LEU A 7 -28.47 31.52 1.20
CA LEU A 7 -27.15 31.41 1.83
C LEU A 7 -27.06 30.18 2.74
N LEU A 8 -28.13 29.91 3.51
CA LEU A 8 -28.19 28.73 4.38
C LEU A 8 -28.19 27.42 3.59
N ILE A 9 -28.96 27.34 2.50
CA ILE A 9 -29.04 26.16 1.63
C ILE A 9 -27.71 25.94 0.90
N ALA A 10 -27.06 27.00 0.43
CA ALA A 10 -25.74 26.90 -0.20
C ALA A 10 -24.67 26.43 0.79
N ALA A 11 -24.68 26.92 2.03
CA ALA A 11 -23.74 26.49 3.07
C ALA A 11 -23.94 25.01 3.47
N LEU A 12 -25.20 24.56 3.60
CA LEU A 12 -25.52 23.15 3.86
C LEU A 12 -25.11 22.23 2.70
N ALA A 13 -25.30 22.66 1.46
CA ALA A 13 -24.87 21.91 0.28
C ALA A 13 -23.34 21.78 0.22
N VAL A 14 -22.59 22.84 0.58
CA VAL A 14 -21.13 22.80 0.65
C VAL A 14 -20.64 21.87 1.76
N ILE A 15 -21.28 21.86 2.92
CA ILE A 15 -20.93 20.93 4.02
C ILE A 15 -21.24 19.48 3.63
N PHE A 16 -22.36 19.23 2.95
CA PHE A 16 -22.70 17.89 2.43
C PHE A 16 -21.73 17.43 1.33
N LEU A 17 -21.25 18.35 0.49
CA LEU A 17 -20.26 18.06 -0.54
C LEU A 17 -18.86 17.80 0.04
N LEU A 18 -18.49 18.47 1.13
CA LEU A 18 -17.22 18.26 1.83
C LEU A 18 -17.20 16.99 2.69
N GLY A 19 -18.36 16.52 3.17
CA GLY A 19 -18.49 15.28 3.94
C GLY A 19 -18.72 14.02 3.10
N ALA A 20 -18.85 14.17 1.77
CA ALA A 20 -19.13 13.09 0.85
C ALA A 20 -17.93 12.73 -0.03
N THR A 21 -16.70 13.02 0.43
CA THR A 21 -15.53 12.39 -0.18
C THR A 21 -15.76 10.88 -0.07
N PRO A 22 -15.84 10.14 -1.20
CA PRO A 22 -16.05 8.71 -1.14
C PRO A 22 -14.96 8.12 -0.24
N LEU A 23 -15.27 7.20 0.66
CA LEU A 23 -14.24 6.52 1.46
C LEU A 23 -13.15 5.88 0.59
N ALA A 24 -13.46 5.54 -0.66
CA ALA A 24 -12.45 5.19 -1.66
C ALA A 24 -11.35 6.27 -1.79
N ALA A 25 -11.67 7.57 -1.71
CA ALA A 25 -10.69 8.66 -1.66
C ALA A 25 -9.67 8.54 -0.51
N GLU A 26 -10.04 7.92 0.62
CA GLU A 26 -9.14 7.67 1.74
C GLU A 26 -8.07 6.62 1.44
N LEU A 27 -8.28 5.79 0.40
CA LEU A 27 -7.30 4.79 -0.03
C LEU A 27 -6.06 5.46 -0.65
N ASP A 28 -6.22 6.55 -1.41
CA ASP A 28 -5.13 7.27 -2.08
C ASP A 28 -4.23 8.00 -1.09
N GLY A 29 -2.91 7.86 -1.24
CA GLY A 29 -1.94 8.46 -0.33
C GLY A 29 -0.93 7.47 0.22
N PHE A 30 -0.14 7.93 1.20
CA PHE A 30 0.95 7.16 1.77
C PHE A 30 0.48 6.17 2.82
N TRP A 31 1.09 4.99 2.80
CA TRP A 31 0.92 3.90 3.73
C TRP A 31 2.31 3.42 4.17
N ALA A 32 2.47 3.01 5.42
CA ALA A 32 3.73 2.46 5.89
C ALA A 32 3.50 1.40 6.95
N GLY A 33 4.46 0.51 7.10
CA GLY A 33 4.28 -0.63 7.98
C GLY A 33 5.49 -1.50 8.17
N THR A 34 5.20 -2.69 8.70
CA THR A 34 6.18 -3.73 8.99
C THR A 34 5.64 -5.08 8.56
N GLY A 35 6.55 -6.05 8.47
CA GLY A 35 6.24 -7.40 8.04
C GLY A 35 7.13 -8.41 8.71
N THR A 36 6.83 -9.68 8.48
CA THR A 36 7.59 -10.81 9.00
C THR A 36 7.86 -11.83 7.89
N GLY A 37 8.71 -12.80 8.20
CA GLY A 37 9.17 -13.82 7.27
C GLY A 37 10.56 -13.49 6.70
N CYS A 38 11.14 -14.47 6.04
CA CYS A 38 12.39 -14.35 5.31
C CYS A 38 12.34 -15.25 4.10
N CYS A 39 13.19 -14.96 3.11
CA CYS A 39 13.35 -15.86 1.98
C CYS A 39 14.80 -15.95 1.53
N HIS A 40 15.06 -16.95 0.68
CA HIS A 40 16.37 -17.26 0.13
C HIS A 40 16.31 -17.18 -1.39
N PRO A 41 16.53 -16.00 -2.00
CA PRO A 41 16.51 -15.84 -3.44
C PRO A 41 17.40 -16.86 -4.14
N GLU A 42 16.86 -17.48 -5.19
CA GLU A 42 17.54 -18.53 -5.94
C GLU A 42 18.90 -18.01 -6.44
N SER A 43 19.90 -18.88 -6.44
CA SER A 43 21.28 -18.53 -6.85
C SER A 43 22.03 -17.59 -5.90
N THR A 44 21.51 -17.34 -4.69
CA THR A 44 22.23 -16.60 -3.65
C THR A 44 22.36 -17.40 -2.35
N THR A 45 23.37 -17.10 -1.55
CA THR A 45 23.48 -17.58 -0.15
C THR A 45 22.96 -16.54 0.85
N ILE A 46 22.17 -15.58 0.37
CA ILE A 46 21.72 -14.42 1.14
C ILE A 46 20.31 -14.72 1.64
N THR A 47 20.09 -14.52 2.94
CA THR A 47 18.76 -14.48 3.53
C THR A 47 18.31 -13.03 3.56
N ILE A 48 17.15 -12.73 2.97
CA ILE A 48 16.53 -11.40 3.03
C ILE A 48 15.24 -11.45 3.87
N TYR A 49 14.90 -10.32 4.50
CA TYR A 49 13.69 -10.18 5.32
C TYR A 49 12.74 -9.17 4.65
N PRO A 50 12.08 -9.56 3.56
CA PRO A 50 11.29 -8.63 2.77
C PRO A 50 10.17 -8.04 3.63
N TRP A 51 9.84 -6.78 3.35
CA TRP A 51 8.79 -6.06 4.07
C TRP A 51 9.02 -5.86 5.58
N GLN A 52 10.21 -6.15 6.13
CA GLN A 52 10.50 -5.90 7.56
C GLN A 52 10.15 -4.46 7.96
N THR A 53 10.52 -3.51 7.10
CA THR A 53 9.94 -2.16 7.03
C THR A 53 9.55 -1.85 5.59
N TRP A 54 8.47 -1.10 5.39
CA TRP A 54 8.04 -0.70 4.06
C TRP A 54 7.29 0.63 4.08
N ASP A 55 7.40 1.35 2.96
CA ASP A 55 6.66 2.56 2.64
C ASP A 55 6.02 2.38 1.25
N GLY A 56 4.74 2.71 1.15
CA GLY A 56 3.97 2.58 -0.08
C GLY A 56 3.05 3.76 -0.33
N PHE A 57 2.55 3.84 -1.55
CA PHE A 57 1.67 4.89 -2.02
C PHE A 57 0.61 4.30 -2.93
N VAL A 58 -0.65 4.71 -2.71
CA VAL A 58 -1.75 4.36 -3.60
C VAL A 58 -2.10 5.56 -4.46
N VAL A 59 -2.24 5.33 -5.77
CA VAL A 59 -2.56 6.34 -6.78
C VAL A 59 -3.83 5.96 -7.54
N ASN A 60 -4.74 6.93 -7.66
CA ASN A 60 -5.99 6.81 -8.42
C ASN A 60 -6.85 5.62 -8.01
N HIS A 61 -6.74 5.17 -6.75
CA HIS A 61 -7.43 4.00 -6.19
C HIS A 61 -7.11 2.68 -6.91
N GLU A 62 -6.08 2.66 -7.75
CA GLU A 62 -5.84 1.58 -8.72
C GLU A 62 -4.49 0.90 -8.54
N ILE A 63 -3.45 1.66 -8.20
CA ILE A 63 -2.07 1.17 -8.16
C ILE A 63 -1.49 1.39 -6.77
N PHE A 64 -1.00 0.31 -6.16
CA PHE A 64 -0.24 0.35 -4.91
C PHE A 64 1.22 0.01 -5.23
N HIS A 65 2.12 0.95 -4.96
CA HIS A 65 3.55 0.74 -5.18
C HIS A 65 4.38 1.27 -4.04
N GLY A 66 5.63 0.84 -3.93
CA GLY A 66 6.49 1.29 -2.86
C GLY A 66 7.80 0.55 -2.77
N GLU A 67 8.43 0.70 -1.61
CA GLU A 67 9.74 0.17 -1.29
C GLU A 67 9.70 -0.55 0.06
N TRP A 68 10.54 -1.59 0.18
CA TRP A 68 10.76 -2.28 1.43
C TRP A 68 12.26 -2.30 1.76
N GLN A 69 12.56 -2.39 3.04
CA GLN A 69 13.92 -2.49 3.55
C GLN A 69 13.98 -3.40 4.79
N ASP A 70 15.08 -4.12 4.92
CA ASP A 70 15.45 -4.84 6.14
C ASP A 70 16.66 -4.22 6.86
N SER A 71 16.86 -4.67 8.10
CA SER A 71 17.91 -4.21 9.01
C SER A 71 19.34 -4.59 8.56
N LEU A 72 19.47 -5.47 7.57
CA LEU A 72 20.76 -5.82 6.96
C LEU A 72 21.09 -4.92 5.77
N GLY A 73 20.18 -3.99 5.42
CA GLY A 73 20.32 -3.07 4.30
C GLY A 73 19.89 -3.66 2.97
N HIS A 74 19.25 -4.84 2.96
CA HIS A 74 18.59 -5.35 1.77
C HIS A 74 17.29 -4.57 1.55
N GLN A 75 16.98 -4.30 0.28
CA GLN A 75 15.84 -3.47 -0.08
C GLN A 75 15.28 -3.87 -1.42
N GLY A 76 14.09 -3.39 -1.74
CA GLY A 76 13.49 -3.63 -3.03
C GLY A 76 12.22 -2.85 -3.23
N THR A 77 11.52 -3.15 -4.31
CA THR A 77 10.29 -2.45 -4.71
C THR A 77 9.12 -3.41 -4.82
N PHE A 78 7.91 -2.89 -4.75
CA PHE A 78 6.69 -3.63 -5.02
C PHE A 78 5.70 -2.80 -5.84
N GLU A 79 4.88 -3.48 -6.62
CA GLU A 79 3.77 -2.88 -7.37
C GLU A 79 2.62 -3.88 -7.47
N GLY A 80 1.41 -3.43 -7.16
CA GLY A 80 0.18 -4.19 -7.28
C GLY A 80 -0.97 -3.35 -7.81
N ARG A 81 -2.01 -4.03 -8.26
CA ARG A 81 -3.23 -3.43 -8.79
C ARG A 81 -4.42 -3.80 -7.93
N VAL A 82 -5.38 -2.90 -7.88
CA VAL A 82 -6.67 -3.18 -7.22
C VAL A 82 -7.37 -4.33 -7.94
N VAL A 83 -7.76 -5.35 -7.19
CA VAL A 83 -8.57 -6.47 -7.69
C VAL A 83 -10.00 -6.40 -7.16
N GLN A 84 -10.21 -5.72 -6.03
CA GLN A 84 -11.52 -5.47 -5.44
C GLN A 84 -11.51 -4.15 -4.68
N ILE A 85 -12.59 -3.37 -4.79
CA ILE A 85 -12.78 -2.14 -4.02
C ILE A 85 -14.26 -1.93 -3.69
N ASP A 86 -14.54 -1.57 -2.43
CA ASP A 86 -15.85 -1.16 -1.95
C ASP A 86 -15.74 0.10 -1.08
N SER A 87 -16.84 0.47 -0.41
CA SER A 87 -16.92 1.68 0.41
C SER A 87 -16.06 1.65 1.68
N THR A 88 -15.52 0.50 2.08
CA THR A 88 -14.85 0.29 3.37
C THR A 88 -13.56 -0.48 3.23
N TYR A 89 -13.32 -1.09 2.08
CA TYR A 89 -12.25 -2.04 1.90
C TYR A 89 -11.72 -2.05 0.46
N ALA A 90 -10.42 -2.35 0.30
CA ALA A 90 -9.80 -2.55 -1.00
C ALA A 90 -8.76 -3.67 -0.94
N VAL A 91 -8.61 -4.42 -2.03
CA VAL A 91 -7.66 -5.51 -2.17
C VAL A 91 -6.70 -5.22 -3.31
N PHE A 92 -5.42 -5.38 -3.04
CA PHE A 92 -4.36 -5.29 -4.03
C PHE A 92 -3.62 -6.61 -4.15
N GLU A 93 -3.43 -7.05 -5.38
CA GLU A 93 -2.54 -8.14 -5.72
C GLU A 93 -1.41 -7.61 -6.59
N GLY A 94 -0.20 -8.12 -6.38
CA GLY A 94 0.97 -7.59 -7.07
C GLY A 94 2.20 -8.45 -6.96
N THR A 95 3.32 -7.84 -7.35
CA THR A 95 4.63 -8.47 -7.30
C THR A 95 5.63 -7.59 -6.58
N TRP A 96 6.65 -8.21 -6.02
CA TRP A 96 7.74 -7.52 -5.35
C TRP A 96 9.09 -8.03 -5.84
N ARG A 97 10.10 -7.19 -5.66
CA ARG A 97 11.45 -7.34 -6.19
C ARG A 97 12.46 -7.09 -5.08
N TRP A 98 13.67 -7.62 -5.24
CA TRP A 98 14.81 -7.30 -4.39
C TRP A 98 15.91 -6.68 -5.26
N THR A 99 16.42 -5.55 -4.82
CA THR A 99 17.55 -4.87 -5.44
C THR A 99 18.85 -5.52 -4.95
N ASP A 100 19.33 -6.53 -5.69
CA ASP A 100 20.66 -7.09 -5.46
C ASP A 100 21.73 -6.06 -5.90
N PRO A 101 22.56 -5.53 -4.98
CA PRO A 101 23.58 -4.54 -5.31
C PRO A 101 24.69 -5.08 -6.23
N THR A 102 24.79 -6.39 -6.41
CA THR A 102 25.77 -7.04 -7.28
C THR A 102 25.27 -7.21 -8.72
N ILE A 103 23.98 -7.05 -8.97
CA ILE A 103 23.34 -7.24 -10.28
C ILE A 103 23.06 -5.85 -10.90
N LEU A 104 23.79 -5.52 -11.98
CA LEU A 104 23.66 -4.25 -12.73
C LEU A 104 22.40 -4.17 -13.62
N ILE A 105 21.50 -5.13 -13.50
CA ILE A 105 20.31 -5.29 -14.35
C ILE A 105 19.07 -5.04 -13.50
N ILE A 106 17.95 -4.67 -14.14
CA ILE A 106 16.65 -4.54 -13.48
C ILE A 106 16.43 -5.74 -12.55
N PRO A 107 16.18 -5.53 -11.25
CA PRO A 107 16.04 -6.63 -10.32
C PRO A 107 14.90 -7.54 -10.76
N PRO A 108 15.11 -8.87 -10.76
CA PRO A 108 14.08 -9.81 -11.16
C PRO A 108 12.88 -9.69 -10.22
N VAL A 109 11.69 -9.97 -10.76
CA VAL A 109 10.52 -10.22 -9.92
C VAL A 109 10.84 -11.44 -9.06
N ILE A 110 10.73 -11.27 -7.75
CA ILE A 110 11.02 -12.32 -6.79
C ILE A 110 9.72 -13.02 -6.44
N GLY A 111 8.74 -12.29 -5.93
CA GLY A 111 7.52 -12.91 -5.42
C GLY A 111 6.25 -12.14 -5.72
N GLU A 112 5.16 -12.72 -5.23
CA GLU A 112 3.81 -12.17 -5.30
C GLU A 112 3.39 -11.65 -3.92
N PHE A 113 2.42 -10.75 -3.89
CA PHE A 113 1.81 -10.30 -2.65
C PHE A 113 0.31 -10.05 -2.80
N HIS A 114 -0.38 -10.15 -1.67
CA HIS A 114 -1.77 -9.79 -1.46
C HIS A 114 -1.85 -8.79 -0.31
N MET A 115 -2.63 -7.71 -0.44
CA MET A 115 -2.82 -6.70 0.60
C MET A 115 -4.26 -6.23 0.68
N ASP A 116 -4.80 -6.30 1.88
CA ASP A 116 -6.13 -5.88 2.30
C ASP A 116 -6.05 -4.53 3.01
N PHE A 117 -6.78 -3.55 2.53
CA PHE A 117 -6.88 -2.21 3.12
C PHE A 117 -8.24 -2.02 3.76
N ASP A 118 -8.28 -1.76 5.06
CA ASP A 118 -9.47 -1.31 5.78
C ASP A 118 -9.47 0.23 5.81
N LEU A 119 -10.40 0.81 5.05
CA LEU A 119 -10.53 2.25 4.86
C LEU A 119 -11.17 2.94 6.08
N LEU A 120 -11.87 2.19 6.93
CA LEU A 120 -12.47 2.72 8.16
C LEU A 120 -11.42 2.87 9.26
N THR A 121 -10.62 1.83 9.47
CA THR A 121 -9.56 1.85 10.49
C THR A 121 -8.27 2.45 9.98
N ARG A 122 -8.16 2.69 8.67
CA ARG A 122 -6.97 3.21 7.99
C ARG A 122 -5.76 2.31 8.23
N THR A 123 -6.00 1.00 8.22
CA THR A 123 -4.99 -0.05 8.39
C THR A 123 -4.97 -0.96 7.18
N CYS A 124 -3.88 -1.70 7.02
CA CYS A 124 -3.78 -2.75 6.01
C CYS A 124 -3.08 -3.98 6.58
N LEU A 125 -3.43 -5.15 6.05
CA LEU A 125 -2.87 -6.45 6.36
C LEU A 125 -2.61 -7.18 5.05
N GLY A 126 -1.55 -7.96 4.96
CA GLY A 126 -1.23 -8.67 3.73
C GLY A 126 -0.29 -9.83 3.93
N GLU A 127 -0.06 -10.56 2.84
CA GLU A 127 0.81 -11.71 2.75
C GLU A 127 1.68 -11.61 1.50
N TRP A 128 2.93 -12.08 1.59
CA TRP A 128 3.83 -12.17 0.45
C TRP A 128 4.33 -13.61 0.31
N PHE A 129 4.65 -13.98 -0.92
CA PHE A 129 5.02 -15.34 -1.30
C PHE A 129 6.24 -15.34 -2.19
N TYR A 130 7.14 -16.30 -1.97
CA TYR A 130 8.28 -16.61 -2.82
C TYR A 130 8.56 -18.12 -2.79
N HIS A 131 8.20 -18.85 -3.84
CA HIS A 131 8.24 -20.33 -3.85
C HIS A 131 7.55 -20.93 -2.61
N GLU A 132 8.32 -21.53 -1.69
CA GLU A 132 7.83 -22.13 -0.45
C GLU A 132 7.95 -21.17 0.76
N ASP A 133 8.67 -20.05 0.59
CA ASP A 133 8.80 -19.01 1.60
C ASP A 133 7.58 -18.07 1.56
N TYR A 134 7.14 -17.64 2.73
CA TYR A 134 6.03 -16.71 2.86
C TYR A 134 6.21 -15.83 4.09
N GLY A 135 5.44 -14.74 4.14
CA GLY A 135 5.41 -13.87 5.31
C GLY A 135 4.21 -12.95 5.30
N THR A 136 4.11 -12.15 6.35
CA THR A 136 2.97 -11.25 6.58
C THR A 136 3.42 -9.80 6.53
N MET A 137 2.46 -8.92 6.25
CA MET A 137 2.63 -7.47 6.25
C MET A 137 1.47 -6.84 6.99
N GLN A 138 1.74 -5.74 7.67
CA GLN A 138 0.74 -4.88 8.27
C GLN A 138 1.19 -3.43 8.16
N GLY A 139 0.25 -2.50 8.04
CA GLY A 139 0.57 -1.09 7.97
C GLY A 139 -0.61 -0.18 8.27
N GLN A 140 -0.34 1.11 8.19
CA GLN A 140 -1.31 2.16 8.47
C GLN A 140 -1.15 3.32 7.49
N LYS A 141 -2.25 4.04 7.30
CA LYS A 141 -2.25 5.29 6.55
C LYS A 141 -1.40 6.33 7.25
N LEU A 142 -0.57 7.04 6.50
CA LEU A 142 0.11 8.22 7.02
C LEU A 142 -0.75 9.47 6.76
N GLU A 143 -0.94 10.28 7.79
CA GLU A 143 -1.44 11.64 7.59
C GLU A 143 -0.30 12.43 6.93
N THR A 144 -0.53 12.89 5.69
CA THR A 144 0.37 13.66 4.80
C THR A 144 1.60 14.28 5.49
N LYS A 145 2.79 13.94 5.00
CA LYS A 145 4.06 14.62 5.31
C LYS A 145 4.10 16.04 4.75
#